data_AF-A0AAN4YK02-F1
#
_entry.id   AF-A0AAN4YK02-F1
#
_cell.length_a   1.000
_cell.length_b   1.000
_cell.length_c   1.000
_cell.angle_alpha   90.00
_cell.angle_beta   90.00
_cell.angle_gamma   90.00
#
_symmetry.space_group_name_H-M   'P 1'
#
loop_
_entity.id
_entity.type
_entity.pdbx_description
1 polymer ?
#
loop_
_entity_poly.entity_id
_entity_poly.type
_entity_poly.pdbx_seq_one_letter_code
_entity_poly.pdbx_strand_id
1 'polypeptide(L)'
;MIQSLLKTADDSMEHNPDEFHASQIQYEQLVRTYWCCFAQDCELSSGARQHFALSFRQISVPLPIGDHDFNFGRRASRRLMPANLTRDSPLSAAMTIDHGLTIVTRGFDIFVRILRFANESRRGRTSSSLNTELSPQKTWENLKEELDEWRSLQDVTVRYPSTSAQAHVALGYGELFAYINLVYFMRQV
;
A
#
# COMPACT_ATOMS: atom_id res chain seq x y z
N MET A 1 -3.90 20.15 -2.01
CA MET A 1 -2.84 20.55 -2.96
C MET A 1 -2.52 19.41 -3.94
N ILE A 2 -2.02 18.25 -3.49
CA ILE A 2 -1.67 17.11 -4.38
C ILE A 2 -2.87 16.58 -5.20
N GLN A 3 -4.06 16.43 -4.62
CA GLN A 3 -5.25 16.01 -5.37
C GLN A 3 -5.65 17.00 -6.49
N SER A 4 -5.44 18.30 -6.27
CA SER A 4 -5.68 19.31 -7.30
C SER A 4 -4.66 19.17 -8.42
N LEU A 5 -3.39 18.89 -8.09
CA LEU A 5 -2.33 18.65 -9.06
C LEU A 5 -2.58 17.38 -9.88
N LEU A 6 -3.05 16.30 -9.25
CA LEU A 6 -3.44 15.07 -9.95
C LEU A 6 -4.56 15.32 -10.94
N LYS A 7 -5.58 16.10 -10.55
CA LYS A 7 -6.69 16.46 -11.44
C LYS A 7 -6.24 17.32 -12.63
N THR A 8 -5.40 18.32 -12.38
CA THR A 8 -4.85 19.17 -13.47
C THR A 8 -3.95 18.37 -14.42
N ALA A 9 -3.19 17.42 -13.89
CA ALA A 9 -2.38 16.52 -14.70
C ALA A 9 -3.23 15.60 -15.58
N ASP A 10 -4.33 15.02 -15.05
CA ASP A 10 -5.31 14.25 -15.82
C ASP A 10 -5.89 15.09 -16.98
N ASP A 11 -6.28 16.33 -16.73
CA ASP A 11 -6.85 17.24 -17.74
C ASP A 11 -5.83 17.59 -18.85
N SER A 12 -4.53 17.65 -18.53
CA SER A 12 -3.46 18.01 -19.49
C SER A 12 -3.05 16.88 -20.45
N MET A 13 -3.43 15.63 -20.15
CA MET A 13 -3.03 14.46 -20.95
C MET A 13 -3.74 14.34 -22.31
N GLU A 14 -4.67 15.24 -22.65
CA GLU A 14 -5.49 15.12 -23.88
C GLU A 14 -4.94 15.84 -25.13
N HIS A 15 -3.87 16.66 -25.06
CA HIS A 15 -3.60 17.65 -26.14
C HIS A 15 -2.37 17.48 -27.07
N ASN A 16 -1.36 16.62 -26.81
CA ASN A 16 -0.17 16.50 -27.70
C ASN A 16 0.75 15.30 -27.36
N PRO A 17 1.20 14.42 -28.30
CA PRO A 17 1.93 13.17 -28.00
C PRO A 17 3.32 13.30 -27.35
N ASP A 18 4.10 14.35 -27.62
CA ASP A 18 5.40 14.54 -26.97
C ASP A 18 5.28 15.20 -25.58
N GLU A 19 4.34 16.15 -25.42
CA GLU A 19 3.95 16.65 -24.09
C GLU A 19 3.25 15.57 -23.25
N PHE A 20 2.62 14.60 -23.90
CA PHE A 20 1.94 13.46 -23.27
C PHE A 20 2.91 12.50 -22.56
N HIS A 21 4.11 12.28 -23.10
CA HIS A 21 5.12 11.46 -22.42
C HIS A 21 5.69 12.16 -21.18
N ALA A 22 6.02 13.46 -21.31
CA ALA A 22 6.48 14.26 -20.19
C ALA A 22 5.39 14.39 -19.11
N SER A 23 4.12 14.58 -19.51
CA SER A 23 2.98 14.67 -18.59
C SER A 23 2.68 13.34 -17.90
N GLN A 24 2.90 12.19 -18.55
CA GLN A 24 2.77 10.87 -17.92
C GLN A 24 3.79 10.64 -16.81
N ILE A 25 5.06 10.97 -17.05
CA ILE A 25 6.11 10.82 -16.03
C ILE A 25 5.80 11.75 -14.84
N GLN A 26 5.41 13.00 -15.11
CA GLN A 26 5.02 13.94 -14.07
C GLN A 26 3.79 13.48 -13.28
N TYR A 27 2.79 12.93 -13.98
CA TYR A 27 1.62 12.34 -13.33
C TYR A 27 2.02 11.18 -12.41
N GLU A 28 2.86 10.26 -12.88
CA GLU A 28 3.31 9.13 -12.07
C GLU A 28 4.15 9.59 -10.86
N GLN A 29 4.97 10.63 -11.02
CA GLN A 29 5.68 11.25 -9.89
C GLN A 29 4.70 11.77 -8.82
N LEU A 30 3.61 12.41 -9.23
CA LEU A 30 2.57 12.87 -8.31
C LEU A 30 1.85 11.71 -7.61
N VAL A 31 1.52 10.64 -8.36
CA VAL A 31 0.90 9.43 -7.81
C VAL A 31 1.82 8.77 -6.78
N ARG A 32 3.10 8.57 -7.12
CA ARG A 32 4.09 7.99 -6.21
C ARG A 32 4.29 8.85 -4.96
N THR A 33 4.38 10.17 -5.13
CA THR A 33 4.48 11.13 -4.02
C THR A 33 3.28 11.03 -3.09
N TYR A 34 2.07 10.98 -3.65
CA TYR A 34 0.84 10.81 -2.87
C TYR A 34 0.88 9.54 -2.00
N TRP A 35 1.28 8.41 -2.58
CA TRP A 35 1.31 7.13 -1.86
C TRP A 35 2.45 7.01 -0.85
N CYS A 36 3.60 7.66 -1.11
CA CYS A 36 4.64 7.82 -0.11
C CYS A 36 4.13 8.62 1.10
N CYS A 37 3.47 9.76 0.87
CA CYS A 37 2.88 10.54 1.96
C CYS A 37 1.82 9.75 2.74
N PHE A 38 0.99 8.94 2.05
CA PHE A 38 0.03 8.07 2.70
C PHE A 38 0.70 6.99 3.59
N ALA A 39 1.75 6.33 3.09
CA ALA A 39 2.48 5.34 3.87
C ALA A 39 3.11 5.96 5.12
N GLN A 40 3.72 7.14 4.98
CA GLN A 40 4.26 7.91 6.11
C GLN A 40 3.18 8.29 7.14
N ASP A 41 1.99 8.72 6.68
CA ASP A 41 0.86 9.01 7.57
C ASP A 41 0.43 7.78 8.36
N CYS A 42 0.45 6.59 7.74
CA CYS A 42 0.19 5.32 8.41
C CYS A 42 1.24 5.01 9.49
N GLU A 43 2.52 5.20 9.20
CA GLU A 43 3.60 4.98 10.16
C GLU A 43 3.50 5.91 11.38
N LEU A 44 3.25 7.20 11.15
CA LEU A 44 3.15 8.21 12.20
C LEU A 44 1.87 8.06 13.04
N SER A 45 0.78 7.61 12.42
CA SER A 45 -0.52 7.41 13.07
C SER A 45 -0.57 6.17 13.98
N SER A 46 0.50 5.39 14.07
CA SER A 46 0.57 4.12 14.79
C SER A 46 0.47 4.21 16.33
N GLY A 47 0.41 5.41 16.90
CA GLY A 47 0.26 5.65 18.34
C GLY A 47 -0.68 6.80 18.76
N ALA A 48 -1.13 7.64 17.83
CA ALA A 48 -1.95 8.82 18.13
C ALA A 48 -3.44 8.57 17.87
N ARG A 49 -4.33 9.25 18.62
CA ARG A 49 -5.79 9.23 18.40
C ARG A 49 -6.21 9.94 17.09
N GLN A 50 -5.28 10.36 16.24
CA GLN A 50 -5.62 11.04 15.00
C GLN A 50 -6.40 10.07 14.10
N HIS A 51 -7.56 10.47 13.62
CA HIS A 51 -8.30 9.71 12.62
C HIS A 51 -7.48 9.71 11.32
N PHE A 52 -7.40 8.56 10.63
CA PHE A 52 -6.87 8.57 9.26
C PHE A 52 -7.68 9.55 8.44
N ALA A 53 -7.00 10.43 7.72
CA ALA A 53 -7.69 11.36 6.84
C ALA A 53 -8.47 10.62 5.74
N LEU A 54 -8.05 9.41 5.33
CA LEU A 54 -8.64 8.64 4.24
C LEU A 54 -8.52 7.12 4.47
N SER A 55 -9.60 6.37 4.21
CA SER A 55 -9.56 4.90 4.13
C SER A 55 -8.92 4.48 2.81
N PHE A 56 -7.94 3.56 2.83
CA PHE A 56 -7.22 3.10 1.64
C PHE A 56 -8.16 2.73 0.48
N ARG A 57 -9.22 1.97 0.75
CA ARG A 57 -10.18 1.53 -0.28
C ARG A 57 -11.07 2.65 -0.85
N GLN A 58 -11.15 3.80 -0.18
CA GLN A 58 -11.95 4.96 -0.61
C GLN A 58 -11.12 5.99 -1.39
N ILE A 59 -9.80 5.78 -1.50
CA ILE A 59 -8.91 6.66 -2.25
C ILE A 59 -9.16 6.50 -3.76
N SER A 60 -9.44 7.62 -4.43
CA SER A 60 -9.66 7.69 -5.87
C SER A 60 -8.39 7.92 -6.70
N VAL A 61 -7.22 7.88 -6.06
CA VAL A 61 -5.91 7.94 -6.73
C VAL A 61 -5.52 6.50 -7.14
N PRO A 62 -5.10 6.26 -8.39
CA PRO A 62 -4.63 4.94 -8.81
C PRO A 62 -3.36 4.56 -8.05
N LEU A 63 -3.13 3.26 -7.88
CA LEU A 63 -1.87 2.75 -7.34
C LEU A 63 -0.72 3.00 -8.32
N PRO A 64 0.51 3.14 -7.80
CA PRO A 64 1.70 3.33 -8.64
C PRO A 64 1.87 2.20 -9.65
N ILE A 65 2.39 2.54 -10.83
CA ILE A 65 2.82 1.54 -11.81
C ILE A 65 4.16 0.94 -11.37
N GLY A 66 4.51 -0.20 -11.97
CA GLY A 66 5.79 -0.86 -11.75
C GLY A 66 7.00 0.06 -11.98
N ASP A 67 8.05 -0.12 -11.20
CA ASP A 67 9.29 0.67 -11.30
C ASP A 67 9.93 0.59 -12.67
N HIS A 68 9.90 -0.58 -13.30
CA HIS A 68 10.35 -0.77 -14.67
C HIS A 68 9.59 0.16 -15.63
N ASP A 69 8.26 0.14 -15.59
CA ASP A 69 7.46 0.96 -16.50
C ASP A 69 7.65 2.45 -16.24
N PHE A 70 7.76 2.87 -14.98
CA PHE A 70 8.08 4.25 -14.64
C PHE A 70 9.46 4.68 -15.16
N ASN A 71 10.50 3.90 -14.88
CA ASN A 71 11.88 4.24 -15.23
C ASN A 71 12.09 4.36 -16.75
N PHE A 72 11.32 3.61 -17.53
CA PHE A 72 11.37 3.64 -19.00
C PHE A 72 10.25 4.47 -19.64
N GLY A 73 9.45 5.20 -18.85
CA GLY A 73 8.35 6.02 -19.35
C GLY A 73 7.30 5.24 -20.14
N ARG A 74 7.10 3.95 -19.81
CA ARG A 74 6.14 3.08 -20.48
C ARG A 74 4.74 3.36 -19.97
N ARG A 75 3.78 3.34 -20.90
CA ARG A 75 2.37 3.50 -20.59
C ARG A 75 1.82 2.20 -20.03
N ALA A 76 1.33 2.23 -18.79
CA ALA A 76 0.52 1.14 -18.26
C ALA A 76 -0.83 1.10 -18.99
N SER A 77 -1.17 -0.04 -19.60
CA SER A 77 -2.44 -0.21 -20.32
C SER A 77 -3.65 -0.13 -19.38
N ARG A 78 -3.48 -0.50 -18.10
CA ARG A 78 -4.52 -0.40 -17.07
C ARG A 78 -3.90 -0.15 -15.70
N ARG A 79 -4.34 0.90 -15.01
CA ARG A 79 -3.89 1.23 -13.66
C ARG A 79 -4.76 0.51 -12.62
N LEU A 80 -4.13 -0.03 -11.59
CA LEU A 80 -4.80 -0.71 -10.49
C LEU A 80 -5.34 0.33 -9.50
N MET A 81 -6.61 0.23 -9.10
CA MET A 81 -7.18 1.08 -8.05
C MET A 81 -7.10 0.39 -6.69
N PRO A 82 -7.04 1.15 -5.57
CA PRO A 82 -7.05 0.59 -4.22
C PRO A 82 -8.22 -0.36 -3.95
N ALA A 83 -9.42 -0.03 -4.43
CA ALA A 83 -10.61 -0.85 -4.31
C ALA A 83 -10.53 -2.18 -5.08
N ASN A 84 -9.64 -2.28 -6.07
CA ASN A 84 -9.42 -3.47 -6.89
C ASN A 84 -8.17 -4.26 -6.49
N LEU A 85 -7.48 -3.87 -5.41
CA LEU A 85 -6.34 -4.62 -4.87
C LEU A 85 -6.84 -5.81 -4.04
N THR A 86 -7.41 -6.80 -4.72
CA THR A 86 -7.99 -8.02 -4.13
C THR A 86 -7.54 -9.24 -4.91
N ARG A 87 -7.70 -10.45 -4.37
CA ARG A 87 -7.30 -11.70 -5.05
C ARG A 87 -7.99 -11.91 -6.41
N ASP A 88 -9.21 -11.41 -6.56
CA ASP A 88 -10.03 -11.62 -7.75
C ASP A 88 -9.62 -10.72 -8.94
N SER A 89 -8.75 -9.73 -8.69
CA SER A 89 -8.27 -8.84 -9.73
C SER A 89 -7.09 -9.47 -10.48
N PRO A 90 -7.14 -9.61 -11.81
CA PRO A 90 -6.01 -10.13 -12.58
C PRO A 90 -4.79 -9.21 -12.53
N LEU A 91 -4.99 -7.93 -12.19
CA LEU A 91 -3.94 -6.91 -12.11
C LEU A 91 -3.16 -6.94 -10.78
N SER A 92 -3.69 -7.61 -9.76
CA SER A 92 -3.07 -7.71 -8.43
C SER A 92 -2.35 -9.05 -8.23
N ALA A 93 -2.45 -9.97 -9.19
CA ALA A 93 -1.88 -11.30 -9.08
C ALA A 93 -0.36 -11.27 -9.25
N ALA A 94 0.34 -11.97 -8.34
CA ALA A 94 1.79 -12.19 -8.38
C ALA A 94 2.61 -10.89 -8.51
N MET A 95 2.32 -9.89 -7.68
CA MET A 95 3.09 -8.64 -7.62
C MET A 95 4.55 -8.94 -7.24
N THR A 96 5.46 -8.63 -8.15
CA THR A 96 6.92 -8.75 -7.93
C THR A 96 7.47 -7.52 -7.20
N ILE A 97 8.77 -7.51 -6.96
CA ILE A 97 9.48 -6.38 -6.33
C ILE A 97 9.29 -5.07 -7.10
N ASP A 98 9.01 -5.16 -8.40
CA ASP A 98 8.70 -4.04 -9.29
C ASP A 98 7.49 -3.22 -8.83
N HIS A 99 6.55 -3.85 -8.11
CA HIS A 99 5.37 -3.21 -7.53
C HIS A 99 5.57 -2.85 -6.05
N GLY A 100 6.83 -2.72 -5.61
CA GLY A 100 7.21 -2.57 -4.22
C GLY A 100 6.48 -1.47 -3.47
N LEU A 101 6.33 -0.29 -4.09
CA LEU A 101 5.61 0.82 -3.46
C LEU A 101 4.14 0.45 -3.18
N THR A 102 3.44 -0.16 -4.14
CA THR A 102 2.06 -0.66 -3.95
C THR A 102 1.98 -1.67 -2.81
N ILE A 103 2.93 -2.62 -2.76
CA ILE A 103 2.98 -3.66 -1.71
C ILE A 103 3.17 -3.01 -0.34
N VAL A 104 4.12 -2.09 -0.21
CA VAL A 104 4.45 -1.38 1.03
C VAL A 104 3.28 -0.52 1.51
N THR A 105 2.70 0.29 0.63
CA THR A 105 1.58 1.18 0.97
C THR A 105 0.38 0.40 1.51
N ARG A 106 -0.04 -0.70 0.85
CA ARG A 106 -1.13 -1.54 1.36
C ARG A 106 -0.75 -2.23 2.66
N GLY A 107 0.50 -2.68 2.76
CA GLY A 107 1.04 -3.27 3.99
C GLY A 107 0.91 -2.32 5.17
N PHE A 108 1.24 -1.04 5.00
CA PHE A 108 1.14 -0.04 6.05
C PHE A 108 -0.29 0.27 6.48
N ASP A 109 -1.23 0.36 5.55
CA ASP A 109 -2.65 0.52 5.85
C ASP A 109 -3.18 -0.62 6.76
N ILE A 110 -2.81 -1.87 6.45
CA ILE A 110 -3.18 -3.02 7.28
C ILE A 110 -2.47 -2.95 8.62
N PHE A 111 -1.16 -2.65 8.59
CA PHE A 111 -0.31 -2.55 9.75
C PHE A 111 -0.92 -1.55 10.76
N VAL A 112 -1.08 -0.29 10.38
CA VAL A 112 -1.54 0.73 11.33
C VAL A 112 -2.91 0.40 11.96
N ARG A 113 -3.83 -0.23 11.23
CA ARG A 113 -5.12 -0.70 11.77
C ARG A 113 -4.96 -1.79 12.82
N ILE A 114 -4.03 -2.73 12.62
CA ILE A 114 -3.74 -3.76 13.62
C ILE A 114 -3.06 -3.14 14.87
N LEU A 115 -2.20 -2.11 14.73
CA LEU A 115 -1.64 -1.46 15.93
C LEU A 115 -2.70 -0.75 16.75
N ARG A 116 -3.67 -0.09 16.10
CA ARG A 116 -4.82 0.49 16.81
C ARG A 116 -5.61 -0.56 17.56
N PHE A 117 -5.96 -1.66 16.89
CA PHE A 117 -6.65 -2.78 17.53
C PHE A 117 -5.88 -3.31 18.76
N ALA A 118 -4.56 -3.49 18.66
CA ALA A 118 -3.72 -3.94 19.77
C ALA A 118 -3.70 -2.91 20.93
N ASN A 119 -3.59 -1.63 20.61
CA ASN A 119 -3.58 -0.54 21.59
C ASN A 119 -4.93 -0.38 22.31
N GLU A 120 -6.04 -0.49 21.57
CA GLU A 120 -7.41 -0.46 22.10
C GLU A 120 -7.67 -1.67 22.99
N SER A 121 -7.25 -2.87 22.56
CA SER A 121 -7.38 -4.10 23.36
C SER A 121 -6.61 -4.01 24.68
N ARG A 122 -5.41 -3.42 24.69
CA ARG A 122 -4.65 -3.19 25.94
C ARG A 122 -5.36 -2.21 26.87
N ARG A 123 -5.98 -1.15 26.34
CA ARG A 123 -6.70 -0.12 27.11
C ARG A 123 -8.09 -0.58 27.57
N GLY A 124 -8.79 -1.40 26.79
CA GLY A 124 -10.07 -1.99 27.17
C GLY A 124 -9.98 -2.94 28.38
N ARG A 125 -8.79 -3.49 28.64
CA ARG A 125 -8.48 -4.19 29.91
C ARG A 125 -8.44 -3.25 31.13
N THR A 126 -8.35 -1.94 30.90
CA THR A 126 -8.32 -0.89 31.96
C THR A 126 -9.60 -0.07 32.04
N SER A 127 -10.43 -0.04 30.98
CA SER A 127 -11.73 0.63 30.99
C SER A 127 -12.84 -0.31 30.52
N SER A 128 -13.66 -0.75 31.46
CA SER A 128 -14.94 -1.43 31.23
C SER A 128 -15.94 -0.45 30.61
N SER A 129 -15.87 -0.28 29.30
CA SER A 129 -16.86 0.47 28.53
C SER A 129 -17.51 -0.46 27.51
N LEU A 130 -18.70 -0.93 27.86
CA LEU A 130 -19.68 -1.51 26.94
C LEU A 130 -19.96 -0.47 25.85
N ASN A 131 -19.71 -0.81 24.58
CA ASN A 131 -20.38 -0.30 23.37
C ASN A 131 -19.43 -0.43 22.16
N THR A 132 -19.36 -1.59 21.52
CA THR A 132 -18.96 -1.67 20.10
C THR A 132 -19.57 -2.92 19.44
N GLU A 133 -20.13 -2.73 18.24
CA GLU A 133 -21.04 -3.63 17.51
C GLU A 133 -20.42 -4.94 16.96
N LEU A 134 -19.11 -5.13 17.10
CA LEU A 134 -18.40 -6.35 16.70
C LEU A 134 -17.50 -6.80 17.84
N SER A 135 -17.49 -8.11 18.11
CA SER A 135 -16.59 -8.67 19.12
C SER A 135 -15.12 -8.40 18.69
N PRO A 136 -14.21 -8.09 19.62
CA PRO A 136 -12.78 -7.91 19.31
C PRO A 136 -12.18 -9.07 18.51
N GLN A 137 -12.70 -10.28 18.75
CA GLN A 137 -12.34 -11.48 18.01
C GLN A 137 -12.62 -11.36 16.51
N LYS A 138 -13.83 -10.92 16.13
CA LYS A 138 -14.22 -10.77 14.72
C LYS A 138 -13.42 -9.66 14.03
N THR A 139 -13.12 -8.57 14.74
CA THR A 139 -12.25 -7.50 14.22
C THR A 139 -10.85 -8.02 13.92
N TRP A 140 -10.28 -8.81 14.84
CA TRP A 140 -8.97 -9.45 14.63
C TRP A 140 -8.98 -10.42 13.44
N GLU A 141 -10.01 -11.27 13.34
CA GLU A 141 -10.16 -12.23 12.24
C GLU A 141 -10.18 -11.52 10.88
N ASN A 142 -10.94 -10.44 10.74
CA ASN A 142 -10.98 -9.64 9.51
C ASN A 142 -9.60 -9.04 9.17
N LEU A 143 -8.89 -8.48 10.16
CA LEU A 143 -7.57 -7.90 9.94
C LEU A 143 -6.53 -8.96 9.53
N LYS A 144 -6.63 -10.16 10.11
CA LYS A 144 -5.78 -11.29 9.75
C LYS A 144 -6.07 -11.77 8.33
N GLU A 145 -7.35 -11.90 7.96
CA GLU A 145 -7.76 -12.26 6.60
C GLU A 145 -7.23 -11.24 5.57
N GLU A 146 -7.32 -9.94 5.86
CA GLU A 146 -6.76 -8.90 4.99
C GLU A 146 -5.23 -8.99 4.85
N LEU A 147 -4.51 -9.33 5.93
CA LEU A 147 -3.06 -9.53 5.92
C LEU A 147 -2.68 -10.76 5.08
N ASP A 148 -3.41 -11.86 5.24
CA ASP A 148 -3.20 -13.10 4.49
C ASP A 148 -3.54 -12.91 3.01
N GLU A 149 -4.61 -12.17 2.69
CA GLU A 149 -4.93 -11.77 1.32
C GLU A 149 -3.78 -10.94 0.73
N TRP A 150 -3.35 -9.87 1.41
CA TRP A 150 -2.23 -9.02 0.96
C TRP A 150 -0.96 -9.82 0.71
N ARG A 151 -0.63 -10.78 1.58
CA ARG A 151 0.52 -11.65 1.39
C ARG A 151 0.34 -12.59 0.21
N SER A 152 -0.89 -13.04 -0.07
CA SER A 152 -1.20 -13.93 -1.19
C SER A 152 -1.09 -13.26 -2.56
N LEU A 153 -1.25 -11.93 -2.65
CA LEU A 153 -1.10 -11.16 -3.89
C LEU A 153 0.35 -11.06 -4.38
N GLN A 154 1.31 -11.25 -3.48
CA GLN A 154 2.74 -11.07 -3.75
C GLN A 154 3.33 -12.27 -4.48
N ASP A 155 4.24 -12.09 -5.42
CA ASP A 155 4.98 -13.20 -6.02
C ASP A 155 5.90 -13.90 -4.99
N VAL A 156 6.26 -15.16 -5.21
CA VAL A 156 7.16 -15.90 -4.31
C VAL A 156 8.52 -15.22 -4.16
N THR A 157 8.98 -14.49 -5.18
CA THR A 157 10.25 -13.76 -5.17
C THR A 157 10.32 -12.69 -4.09
N VAL A 158 9.21 -12.11 -3.65
CA VAL A 158 9.21 -11.06 -2.59
C VAL A 158 8.94 -11.62 -1.19
N ARG A 159 8.80 -12.94 -1.04
CA ARG A 159 8.43 -13.58 0.22
C ARG A 159 9.64 -14.20 0.93
N TYR A 160 10.04 -13.64 2.06
CA TYR A 160 10.95 -14.30 2.99
C TYR A 160 10.21 -15.38 3.83
N PRO A 161 10.81 -16.54 4.13
CA PRO A 161 12.16 -17.00 3.74
C PRO A 161 12.20 -17.77 2.40
N SER A 162 11.07 -17.89 1.69
CA SER A 162 11.01 -18.62 0.40
C SER A 162 12.02 -18.09 -0.63
N THR A 163 12.28 -16.78 -0.60
CA THR A 163 13.34 -16.13 -1.36
C THR A 163 14.35 -15.47 -0.42
N SER A 164 15.64 -15.67 -0.70
CA SER A 164 16.74 -15.09 0.08
C SER A 164 16.82 -13.57 -0.11
N ALA A 165 17.05 -12.84 0.99
CA ALA A 165 17.30 -11.41 0.94
C ALA A 165 18.55 -11.05 0.11
N GLN A 166 19.55 -11.95 0.06
CA GLN A 166 20.80 -11.71 -0.69
C GLN A 166 20.56 -11.49 -2.19
N ALA A 167 19.58 -12.17 -2.77
CA ALA A 167 19.23 -11.99 -4.18
C ALA A 167 18.75 -10.55 -4.45
N HIS A 168 17.91 -10.00 -3.57
CA HIS A 168 17.42 -8.63 -3.70
C HIS A 168 18.49 -7.59 -3.38
N VAL A 169 19.40 -7.87 -2.45
CA VAL A 169 20.57 -7.00 -2.20
C VAL A 169 21.42 -6.89 -3.46
N ALA A 170 21.72 -8.00 -4.13
CA ALA A 170 22.49 -8.00 -5.38
C ALA A 170 21.81 -7.21 -6.52
N LEU A 171 20.47 -7.16 -6.51
CA LEU A 171 19.66 -6.41 -7.47
C LEU A 171 19.39 -4.94 -7.05
N GLY A 172 19.88 -4.50 -5.88
CA GLY A 172 19.65 -3.15 -5.36
C GLY A 172 18.30 -2.94 -4.66
N TYR A 173 17.50 -3.99 -4.46
CA TYR A 173 16.19 -3.96 -3.80
C TYR A 173 16.21 -4.50 -2.35
N GLY A 174 17.39 -4.66 -1.76
CA GLY A 174 17.54 -5.27 -0.43
C GLY A 174 16.73 -4.58 0.66
N GLU A 175 16.75 -3.24 0.69
CA GLU A 175 16.00 -2.44 1.66
C GLU A 175 14.48 -2.61 1.48
N LEU A 176 13.98 -2.45 0.26
CA LEU A 176 12.57 -2.64 -0.06
C LEU A 176 12.08 -4.04 0.29
N PHE A 177 12.85 -5.07 -0.04
CA PHE A 177 12.53 -6.45 0.31
C PHE A 177 12.46 -6.65 1.83
N ALA A 178 13.44 -6.10 2.57
CA ALA A 178 13.42 -6.16 4.02
C ALA A 178 12.18 -5.47 4.59
N TYR A 179 11.84 -4.29 4.08
CA TYR A 179 10.72 -3.49 4.55
C TYR A 179 9.36 -4.19 4.34
N ILE A 180 9.12 -4.75 3.14
CA ILE A 180 7.92 -5.55 2.83
C ILE A 180 7.77 -6.71 3.83
N ASN A 181 8.86 -7.44 4.09
CA ASN A 181 8.80 -8.61 4.96
C ASN A 181 8.71 -8.23 6.45
N LEU A 182 9.34 -7.13 6.87
CA LEU A 182 9.19 -6.62 8.24
C LEU A 182 7.73 -6.24 8.54
N VAL A 183 7.03 -5.58 7.62
CA VAL A 183 5.62 -5.25 7.77
C VAL A 183 4.76 -6.51 7.99
N TYR A 184 5.07 -7.60 7.28
CA TYR A 184 4.40 -8.89 7.48
C TYR A 184 4.69 -9.51 8.86
N PHE A 185 5.96 -9.57 9.27
CA PHE A 185 6.37 -10.29 10.48
C PHE A 185 6.12 -9.53 11.78
N MET A 186 6.16 -8.20 11.78
CA MET A 186 5.86 -7.39 12.98
C MET A 186 4.43 -7.57 13.51
N ARG A 187 3.59 -8.36 12.82
CA ARG A 187 2.22 -8.72 13.20
C ARG A 187 2.06 -10.07 13.85
N GLN A 188 3.07 -10.92 13.81
CA GLN A 188 3.01 -12.29 14.34
C GLN A 188 3.48 -12.39 15.80
N VAL A 189 3.67 -11.26 16.49
CA VAL A 189 4.07 -11.16 17.91
C VAL A 189 2.86 -10.81 18.78
#